data_AF-X1RMG9-F1
#
_entry.id   AF-X1RMG9-F1
#
_cell.length_a   1.000
_cell.length_b   1.000
_cell.length_c   1.000
_cell.angle_alpha   90.00
_cell.angle_beta   90.00
_cell.angle_gamma   90.00
#
_symmetry.space_group_name_H-M   'P 1'
#
loop_
_entity.id
_entity.type
_entity.pdbx_description
1 polymer ?
#
loop_
_entity_poly.entity_id
_entity_poly.type
_entity_poly.pdbx_seq_one_letter_code
_entity_poly.pdbx_strand_id
1 'polypeptide(L)'
;MSEAEYEDAILILPPFPYNLSDFQDIFSDLNLTQEQLEDLLDALQDMFDGDIDDLDLGNYSQTLAALMFSEVEVFRLYDYEDFNEMTTKLWKYECFDEYTGDGWHSTAAKQPHDFYSDSDYLSYHSDKDIIKLKMPLSPTVGINSMVIPNLFPTPFIMNGSLMAKNMDNLSTILYQDNFNCTTVDLNFYDSGDVNMSYELFGLNLPTNDQINSSAIHASYTPLSIQNIFLQLPPSIQVYLANNPFVYNDYLALNNSILPNDSAFIVANKIRNYLQYQFTLPSDLSSYTTAPQE
;
A
#
# COMPACT_ATOMS: atom_id res chain seq x y z
N MET A 1 -1.80 18.88 -29.22
CA MET A 1 -2.95 18.48 -28.41
C MET A 1 -3.30 17.07 -28.85
N SER A 2 -2.75 16.08 -28.14
CA SER A 2 -2.91 14.66 -28.46
C SER A 2 -4.21 14.12 -27.89
N GLU A 3 -4.90 13.26 -28.65
CA GLU A 3 -6.15 12.58 -28.29
C GLU A 3 -6.14 11.88 -26.92
N ALA A 4 -4.97 11.57 -26.35
CA ALA A 4 -4.81 10.86 -25.08
C ALA A 4 -5.27 11.63 -23.81
N GLU A 5 -5.42 12.95 -23.87
CA GLU A 5 -5.93 13.77 -22.73
C GLU A 5 -7.45 13.65 -22.54
N TYR A 6 -8.19 13.22 -23.57
CA TYR A 6 -9.65 13.26 -23.60
C TYR A 6 -10.28 11.97 -24.14
N GLU A 7 -9.60 10.82 -24.05
CA GLU A 7 -10.23 9.55 -24.41
C GLU A 7 -11.50 9.32 -23.57
N ASP A 8 -12.65 9.28 -24.24
CA ASP A 8 -13.93 8.86 -23.67
C ASP A 8 -13.84 7.37 -23.30
N ALA A 9 -13.98 7.05 -22.01
CA ALA A 9 -14.09 5.68 -21.55
C ALA A 9 -15.41 5.06 -22.03
N ILE A 10 -15.35 3.95 -22.76
CA ILE A 10 -16.52 3.10 -23.05
C ILE A 10 -16.46 1.86 -22.15
N LEU A 11 -17.08 1.98 -20.96
CA LEU A 11 -18.14 1.12 -20.38
C LEU A 11 -18.17 1.15 -18.84
N ILE A 12 -18.94 2.10 -18.30
CA ILE A 12 -19.91 2.03 -17.18
C ILE A 12 -19.46 1.45 -15.80
N LEU A 13 -19.04 2.40 -14.92
CA LEU A 13 -19.42 2.69 -13.49
C LEU A 13 -19.24 1.59 -12.40
N PRO A 14 -19.38 1.82 -11.04
CA PRO A 14 -19.89 2.95 -10.22
C PRO A 14 -19.16 3.16 -8.83
N PRO A 15 -19.72 3.85 -7.79
CA PRO A 15 -19.41 3.60 -6.35
C PRO A 15 -19.16 2.12 -6.10
N PHE A 16 -18.16 1.81 -5.23
CA PHE A 16 -17.52 0.49 -5.05
C PHE A 16 -18.06 -0.54 -6.05
N PRO A 17 -17.37 -0.81 -7.18
CA PRO A 17 -17.99 -1.30 -8.41
C PRO A 17 -18.57 -2.71 -8.41
N TYR A 18 -18.77 -3.22 -7.21
CA TYR A 18 -19.18 -4.55 -6.89
C TYR A 18 -20.30 -4.52 -5.87
N ASN A 19 -21.33 -5.31 -6.15
CA ASN A 19 -22.21 -5.76 -5.07
C ASN A 19 -21.44 -6.76 -4.20
N LEU A 20 -21.89 -6.97 -2.96
CA LEU A 20 -21.37 -8.01 -2.05
C LEU A 20 -21.17 -9.38 -2.77
N SER A 21 -21.98 -9.64 -3.81
CA SER A 21 -21.92 -10.82 -4.67
C SER A 21 -20.65 -10.99 -5.49
N ASP A 22 -19.95 -9.92 -5.82
CA ASP A 22 -18.88 -10.00 -6.82
C ASP A 22 -17.55 -10.38 -6.18
N PHE A 23 -17.47 -10.25 -4.85
CA PHE A 23 -16.41 -10.85 -4.04
C PHE A 23 -16.84 -12.13 -3.31
N GLN A 24 -18.11 -12.54 -3.37
CA GLN A 24 -18.60 -13.74 -2.68
C GLN A 24 -17.85 -15.01 -3.07
N ASP A 25 -17.44 -15.15 -4.33
CA ASP A 25 -16.69 -16.31 -4.82
C ASP A 25 -15.21 -16.29 -4.36
N ILE A 26 -14.62 -15.11 -4.19
CA ILE A 26 -13.25 -14.94 -3.66
C ILE A 26 -13.26 -15.22 -2.15
N PHE A 27 -14.33 -14.79 -1.46
CA PHE A 27 -14.45 -14.87 -0.01
C PHE A 27 -15.05 -16.17 0.52
N SER A 28 -15.77 -16.94 -0.32
CA SER A 28 -16.26 -18.26 0.06
C SER A 28 -15.14 -19.24 0.40
N ASP A 29 -13.96 -19.06 -0.19
CA ASP A 29 -12.76 -19.86 0.07
C ASP A 29 -12.01 -19.42 1.34
N LEU A 30 -12.27 -18.21 1.84
CA LEU A 30 -11.64 -17.65 3.04
C LEU A 30 -12.39 -17.95 4.35
N ASN A 31 -13.59 -18.53 4.26
CA ASN A 31 -14.38 -19.03 5.40
C ASN A 31 -14.62 -17.94 6.49
N LEU A 32 -14.87 -16.71 6.05
CA LEU A 32 -15.05 -15.54 6.91
C LEU A 32 -16.40 -15.55 7.63
N THR A 33 -16.44 -14.99 8.83
CA THR A 33 -17.73 -14.65 9.46
C THR A 33 -18.38 -13.47 8.73
N GLN A 34 -19.68 -13.26 8.94
CA GLN A 34 -20.38 -12.14 8.32
C GLN A 34 -19.83 -10.77 8.78
N GLU A 35 -19.38 -10.66 10.03
CA GLU A 35 -18.74 -9.47 10.59
C GLU A 35 -17.39 -9.18 9.91
N GLN A 36 -16.54 -10.20 9.76
CA GLN A 36 -15.26 -10.07 9.06
C GLN A 36 -15.42 -9.70 7.58
N LEU A 37 -16.50 -10.17 6.95
CA LEU A 37 -16.83 -9.80 5.57
C LEU A 37 -17.23 -8.33 5.45
N GLU A 38 -18.01 -7.82 6.40
CA GLU A 38 -18.41 -6.40 6.44
C GLU A 38 -17.18 -5.50 6.68
N ASP A 39 -16.35 -5.81 7.68
CA ASP A 39 -15.11 -5.05 7.96
C ASP A 39 -14.14 -5.04 6.77
N LEU A 40 -14.02 -6.16 6.05
CA LEU A 40 -13.18 -6.28 4.86
C LEU A 40 -13.68 -5.40 3.71
N LEU A 41 -15.00 -5.30 3.54
CA LEU A 41 -15.60 -4.51 2.46
C LEU A 41 -15.49 -3.02 2.74
N ASP A 42 -15.70 -2.60 3.99
CA ASP A 42 -15.49 -1.21 4.39
C ASP A 42 -14.03 -0.82 4.15
N ALA A 43 -13.06 -1.65 4.57
CA ALA A 43 -11.65 -1.40 4.31
C ALA A 43 -11.30 -1.32 2.81
N LEU A 44 -11.91 -2.16 1.96
CA LEU A 44 -11.70 -2.09 0.51
C LEU A 44 -12.35 -0.84 -0.09
N GLN A 45 -13.48 -0.39 0.45
CA GLN A 45 -14.15 0.82 0.01
C GLN A 45 -13.31 2.05 0.31
N ASP A 46 -12.84 2.19 1.56
CA ASP A 46 -11.93 3.24 2.00
C ASP A 46 -10.63 3.25 1.15
N MET A 47 -10.15 2.05 0.80
CA MET A 47 -8.98 1.88 -0.08
C MET A 47 -9.19 2.30 -1.52
N PHE A 48 -10.41 2.37 -2.04
CA PHE A 48 -10.67 2.79 -3.42
C PHE A 48 -11.17 4.24 -3.51
N ASP A 49 -11.85 4.76 -2.49
CA ASP A 49 -12.26 6.16 -2.45
C ASP A 49 -11.20 7.10 -1.84
N GLY A 50 -10.19 6.54 -1.15
CA GLY A 50 -9.07 7.30 -0.60
C GLY A 50 -9.33 7.89 0.78
N ASP A 51 -10.36 7.47 1.49
CA ASP A 51 -10.67 7.90 2.86
C ASP A 51 -10.28 6.85 3.90
N ILE A 52 -9.03 6.37 3.85
CA ILE A 52 -8.52 5.41 4.83
C ILE A 52 -8.05 6.13 6.09
N ASP A 53 -8.80 5.96 7.18
CA ASP A 53 -8.39 6.43 8.51
C ASP A 53 -7.98 5.28 9.45
N ASP A 54 -8.57 4.08 9.28
CA ASP A 54 -8.41 2.93 10.16
C ASP A 54 -8.06 1.65 9.38
N LEU A 55 -7.18 0.82 9.93
CA LEU A 55 -6.84 -0.49 9.37
C LEU A 55 -6.69 -1.55 10.46
N ASP A 56 -7.59 -2.55 10.47
CA ASP A 56 -7.40 -3.74 11.29
C ASP A 56 -6.45 -4.75 10.61
N LEU A 57 -5.23 -4.87 11.14
CA LEU A 57 -4.26 -5.87 10.68
C LEU A 57 -4.72 -7.33 10.90
N GLY A 58 -5.71 -7.58 11.76
CA GLY A 58 -6.34 -8.89 11.92
C GLY A 58 -6.98 -9.40 10.63
N ASN A 59 -7.55 -8.49 9.83
CA ASN A 59 -8.20 -8.79 8.55
C ASN A 59 -7.37 -8.35 7.33
N TYR A 60 -6.29 -7.57 7.50
CA TYR A 60 -5.48 -7.06 6.39
C TYR A 60 -4.90 -8.13 5.45
N SER A 61 -4.56 -9.32 5.96
CA SER A 61 -4.14 -10.45 5.12
C SER A 61 -5.22 -10.88 4.11
N GLN A 62 -6.50 -10.72 4.48
CA GLN A 62 -7.66 -11.00 3.65
C GLN A 62 -7.92 -9.85 2.68
N THR A 63 -7.77 -8.59 3.11
CA THR A 63 -7.80 -7.40 2.24
C THR A 63 -6.73 -7.48 1.15
N LEU A 64 -5.50 -7.85 1.50
CA LEU A 64 -4.42 -8.10 0.54
C LEU A 64 -4.75 -9.24 -0.41
N ALA A 65 -5.33 -10.35 0.07
CA ALA A 65 -5.76 -11.44 -0.80
C ALA A 65 -6.85 -10.97 -1.77
N ALA A 66 -7.86 -10.25 -1.28
CA ALA A 66 -8.93 -9.67 -2.08
C ALA A 66 -8.37 -8.76 -3.19
N LEU A 67 -7.43 -7.86 -2.85
CA LEU A 67 -6.77 -6.98 -3.80
C LEU A 67 -5.90 -7.75 -4.82
N MET A 68 -5.18 -8.79 -4.39
CA MET A 68 -4.35 -9.61 -5.28
C MET A 68 -5.17 -10.39 -6.31
N PHE A 69 -6.42 -10.73 -5.99
CA PHE A 69 -7.33 -11.44 -6.90
C PHE A 69 -8.37 -10.52 -7.56
N SER A 70 -8.30 -9.22 -7.29
CA SER A 70 -9.19 -8.21 -7.84
C SER A 70 -8.65 -7.69 -9.18
N GLU A 71 -9.53 -7.57 -10.18
CA GLU A 71 -9.22 -6.91 -11.46
C GLU A 71 -9.47 -5.39 -11.41
N VAL A 72 -9.63 -4.83 -10.21
CA VAL A 72 -9.91 -3.39 -10.03
C VAL A 72 -8.70 -2.55 -10.35
N GLU A 73 -8.89 -1.62 -11.27
CA GLU A 73 -7.91 -0.59 -11.53
C GLU A 73 -7.98 0.51 -10.46
N VAL A 74 -6.99 0.55 -9.57
CA VAL A 74 -6.80 1.65 -8.61
C VAL A 74 -6.21 2.87 -9.31
N PHE A 75 -5.17 2.66 -10.11
CA PHE A 75 -4.58 3.66 -10.99
C PHE A 75 -3.80 2.96 -12.09
N ARG A 76 -3.48 3.70 -13.14
CA ARG A 76 -2.59 3.26 -14.21
C ARG A 76 -1.44 4.24 -14.41
N LEU A 77 -0.29 3.68 -14.73
CA LEU A 77 0.83 4.42 -15.30
C LEU A 77 0.67 4.43 -16.81
N TYR A 78 0.90 5.57 -17.44
CA TYR A 78 0.82 5.69 -18.90
C TYR A 78 1.99 6.50 -19.44
N ASP A 79 2.23 6.36 -20.75
CA ASP A 79 3.29 7.09 -21.45
C ASP A 79 4.68 6.87 -20.81
N TYR A 80 4.98 5.60 -20.48
CA TYR A 80 6.24 5.18 -19.85
C TYR A 80 6.97 4.17 -20.73
N GLU A 81 8.28 4.38 -20.97
CA GLU A 81 9.05 3.63 -21.98
C GLU A 81 9.44 2.21 -21.51
N ASP A 82 9.84 2.05 -20.24
CA ASP A 82 10.23 0.76 -19.66
C ASP A 82 9.52 0.47 -18.33
N PHE A 83 8.48 -0.37 -18.39
CA PHE A 83 7.75 -0.80 -17.19
C PHE A 83 8.61 -1.59 -16.19
N ASN A 84 9.77 -2.15 -16.59
CA ASN A 84 10.65 -2.83 -15.64
C ASN A 84 11.22 -1.87 -14.59
N GLU A 85 11.29 -0.57 -14.87
CA GLU A 85 11.75 0.40 -13.89
C GLU A 85 10.77 0.54 -12.72
N MET A 86 9.48 0.29 -12.99
CA MET A 86 8.41 0.37 -11.99
C MET A 86 8.42 -0.78 -10.99
N THR A 87 9.05 -1.92 -11.32
CA THR A 87 9.13 -3.06 -10.38
C THR A 87 10.00 -2.79 -9.17
N THR A 88 10.76 -1.68 -9.19
CA THR A 88 11.64 -1.26 -8.09
C THR A 88 11.14 -0.02 -7.36
N LYS A 89 9.96 0.48 -7.71
CA LYS A 89 9.29 1.59 -7.04
C LYS A 89 8.30 1.05 -6.00
N LEU A 90 8.12 1.79 -4.91
CA LEU A 90 7.10 1.50 -3.91
C LEU A 90 6.05 2.62 -3.95
N TRP A 91 4.79 2.22 -4.10
CA TRP A 91 3.65 3.13 -4.11
C TRP A 91 3.09 3.18 -2.70
N LYS A 92 3.08 4.39 -2.12
CA LYS A 92 2.48 4.63 -0.83
C LYS A 92 1.04 5.09 -1.04
N TYR A 93 0.18 4.58 -0.18
CA TYR A 93 -1.21 4.97 -0.08
C TYR A 93 -1.41 5.72 1.23
N GLU A 94 -1.38 5.02 2.37
CA GLU A 94 -1.53 5.59 3.71
C GLU A 94 -0.42 5.12 4.67
N CYS A 95 -0.32 5.72 5.85
CA CYS A 95 0.56 5.34 6.94
C CYS A 95 -0.20 5.28 8.26
N PHE A 96 -0.16 4.11 8.90
CA PHE A 96 -0.73 3.94 10.23
C PHE A 96 0.39 3.89 11.27
N ASP A 97 0.32 4.77 12.25
CA ASP A 97 1.42 5.03 13.19
C ASP A 97 1.06 4.72 14.65
N GLU A 98 -0.22 4.51 14.95
CA GLU A 98 -0.69 4.11 16.28
C GLU A 98 -1.45 2.79 16.24
N TYR A 99 -1.20 1.92 17.22
CA TYR A 99 -1.99 0.72 17.47
C TYR A 99 -2.72 0.87 18.81
N THR A 100 -4.05 0.88 18.76
CA THR A 100 -4.96 1.12 19.90
C THR A 100 -5.39 -0.16 20.61
N GLY A 101 -5.15 -1.33 20.01
CA GLY A 101 -5.55 -2.64 20.53
C GLY A 101 -6.64 -3.33 19.71
N ASP A 102 -7.41 -2.56 18.97
CA ASP A 102 -8.47 -2.99 18.04
C ASP A 102 -8.11 -2.70 16.57
N GLY A 103 -7.20 -1.75 16.30
CA GLY A 103 -6.75 -1.46 14.95
C GLY A 103 -5.46 -0.65 14.90
N TRP A 104 -4.97 -0.45 13.68
CA TRP A 104 -3.96 0.55 13.36
C TRP A 104 -4.63 1.80 12.82
N HIS A 105 -4.19 2.95 13.33
CA HIS A 105 -4.78 4.24 13.03
C HIS A 105 -3.70 5.20 12.55
N SER A 106 -4.07 6.11 11.66
CA SER A 106 -3.22 7.26 11.34
C SER A 106 -3.57 8.41 12.30
N THR A 107 -2.60 8.82 13.11
CA THR A 107 -2.72 10.01 13.97
C THR A 107 -2.12 11.26 13.32
N ALA A 108 -1.61 11.11 12.10
CA ALA A 108 -0.89 12.11 11.37
C ALA A 108 -1.82 13.24 10.90
N ALA A 109 -1.56 14.45 11.35
CA ALA A 109 -2.35 15.59 10.92
C ALA A 109 -1.98 16.01 9.48
N LYS A 110 -2.94 15.92 8.56
CA LYS A 110 -2.83 16.45 7.19
C LYS A 110 -2.58 17.97 7.24
N GLN A 111 -1.52 18.46 6.58
CA GLN A 111 -1.20 19.89 6.49
C GLN A 111 -1.20 20.35 5.04
N PRO A 112 -1.67 21.57 4.71
CA PRO A 112 -1.55 22.10 3.36
C PRO A 112 -0.09 22.06 2.88
N HIS A 113 0.10 21.61 1.65
CA HIS A 113 1.40 21.44 1.02
C HIS A 113 1.40 22.09 -0.37
N ASP A 114 2.57 22.56 -0.81
CA ASP A 114 2.70 23.19 -2.11
C ASP A 114 2.91 22.15 -3.21
N PHE A 115 2.33 22.39 -4.38
CA PHE A 115 2.70 21.67 -5.59
C PHE A 115 4.11 22.03 -6.03
N TYR A 116 4.81 21.07 -6.65
CA TYR A 116 6.17 21.25 -7.11
C TYR A 116 6.21 21.99 -8.46
N SER A 117 7.01 23.05 -8.57
CA SER A 117 7.06 23.85 -9.80
C SER A 117 7.99 23.24 -10.85
N ASP A 118 7.66 23.44 -12.14
CA ASP A 118 8.54 23.05 -13.24
C ASP A 118 9.93 23.69 -13.13
N SER A 119 9.99 24.94 -12.69
CA SER A 119 11.27 25.65 -12.50
C SER A 119 12.14 25.01 -11.42
N ASP A 120 11.54 24.56 -10.31
CA ASP A 120 12.28 23.88 -9.26
C ASP A 120 12.69 22.47 -9.72
N TYR A 121 11.83 21.78 -10.45
CA TYR A 121 12.14 20.45 -11.00
C TYR A 121 13.35 20.52 -11.91
N LEU A 122 13.35 21.43 -12.88
CA LEU A 122 14.47 21.61 -13.80
C LEU A 122 15.76 22.02 -13.08
N SER A 123 15.65 22.72 -11.94
CA SER A 123 16.81 23.21 -11.19
C SER A 123 17.41 22.16 -10.25
N TYR A 124 16.59 21.31 -9.64
CA TYR A 124 17.01 20.45 -8.53
C TYR A 124 16.83 18.94 -8.78
N HIS A 125 15.89 18.56 -9.63
CA HIS A 125 15.44 17.16 -9.79
C HIS A 125 15.28 16.74 -11.25
N SER A 126 15.92 17.43 -12.19
CA SER A 126 15.94 17.05 -13.61
C SER A 126 16.56 15.67 -13.88
N ASP A 127 17.21 15.07 -12.89
CA ASP A 127 17.70 13.68 -12.90
C ASP A 127 16.63 12.65 -12.52
N LYS A 128 15.41 13.08 -12.16
CA LYS A 128 14.29 12.22 -11.78
C LYS A 128 13.27 12.15 -12.91
N ASP A 129 12.78 10.96 -13.17
CA ASP A 129 11.71 10.78 -14.15
C ASP A 129 10.37 11.26 -13.59
N ILE A 130 9.68 12.07 -14.39
CA ILE A 130 8.29 12.42 -14.13
C ILE A 130 7.43 11.24 -14.61
N ILE A 131 6.63 10.72 -13.70
CA ILE A 131 5.67 9.65 -13.95
C ILE A 131 4.29 10.27 -14.10
N LYS A 132 3.54 9.80 -15.11
CA LYS A 132 2.17 10.20 -15.35
C LYS A 132 1.21 9.11 -14.91
N LEU A 133 0.21 9.51 -14.12
CA LEU A 133 -0.79 8.63 -13.56
C LEU A 133 -2.17 9.01 -14.06
N LYS A 134 -3.02 8.01 -14.28
CA LYS A 134 -4.47 8.17 -14.39
C LYS A 134 -5.13 7.36 -13.30
N MET A 135 -6.10 7.96 -12.63
CA MET A 135 -6.89 7.35 -11.57
C MET A 135 -8.39 7.56 -11.89
N PRO A 136 -9.19 6.49 -11.96
CA PRO A 136 -10.63 6.61 -12.11
C PRO A 136 -11.25 7.17 -10.81
N LEU A 137 -12.15 8.14 -10.93
CA LEU A 137 -12.86 8.76 -9.81
C LEU A 137 -14.37 8.81 -10.06
N SER A 138 -15.15 8.63 -9.01
CA SER A 138 -16.60 8.86 -8.98
C SER A 138 -16.94 10.00 -7.99
N PRO A 139 -16.73 11.26 -8.39
CA PRO A 139 -16.84 12.38 -7.46
C PRO A 139 -18.28 12.69 -7.08
N THR A 140 -18.46 13.32 -5.93
CA THR A 140 -19.69 14.04 -5.58
C THR A 140 -19.57 15.51 -5.99
N VAL A 141 -20.71 16.18 -6.19
CA VAL A 141 -20.69 17.62 -6.46
C VAL A 141 -20.18 18.37 -5.23
N GLY A 142 -19.16 19.20 -5.41
CA GLY A 142 -18.45 19.88 -4.33
C GLY A 142 -17.05 19.32 -4.09
N ILE A 143 -16.54 19.55 -2.88
CA ILE A 143 -15.18 19.15 -2.48
C ILE A 143 -15.19 17.67 -2.11
N ASN A 144 -14.30 16.91 -2.73
CA ASN A 144 -13.99 15.53 -2.42
C ASN A 144 -12.54 15.51 -1.92
N SER A 145 -12.32 14.99 -0.71
CA SER A 145 -10.99 14.82 -0.13
C SER A 145 -10.59 13.36 -0.28
N MET A 146 -9.40 13.09 -0.81
CA MET A 146 -8.96 11.71 -1.04
C MET A 146 -7.45 11.56 -1.04
N VAL A 147 -6.99 10.43 -0.54
CA VAL A 147 -5.60 9.98 -0.68
C VAL A 147 -5.34 9.64 -2.14
N ILE A 148 -4.19 10.06 -2.65
CA ILE A 148 -3.75 9.72 -4.01
C ILE A 148 -2.50 8.82 -3.97
N PRO A 149 -2.40 7.83 -4.88
CA PRO A 149 -1.20 7.02 -5.03
C PRO A 149 0.04 7.90 -5.22
N ASN A 150 1.06 7.68 -4.41
CA ASN A 150 2.27 8.49 -4.49
C ASN A 150 3.52 7.63 -4.33
N LEU A 151 4.69 8.17 -4.70
CA LEU A 151 5.95 7.43 -4.55
C LEU A 151 6.49 7.51 -3.13
N PHE A 152 6.79 6.35 -2.55
CA PHE A 152 7.61 6.24 -1.34
C PHE A 152 9.10 6.46 -1.67
N PRO A 153 9.88 7.15 -0.80
CA PRO A 153 9.51 7.68 0.51
C PRO A 153 9.00 9.13 0.49
N THR A 154 9.31 9.88 -0.57
CA THR A 154 9.04 11.31 -0.65
C THR A 154 8.55 11.63 -2.06
N PRO A 155 7.24 11.86 -2.23
CA PRO A 155 6.64 12.22 -3.51
C PRO A 155 6.60 13.73 -3.70
N PHE A 156 6.59 14.15 -4.96
CA PHE A 156 6.38 15.52 -5.39
C PHE A 156 5.34 15.54 -6.50
N ILE A 157 4.21 16.21 -6.29
CA ILE A 157 3.15 16.35 -7.29
C ILE A 157 3.39 17.63 -8.09
N MET A 158 3.42 17.53 -9.42
CA MET A 158 3.71 18.67 -10.29
C MET A 158 2.57 19.68 -10.32
N ASN A 159 2.92 20.96 -10.26
CA ASN A 159 1.94 22.05 -10.29
C ASN A 159 1.19 22.09 -11.62
N GLY A 160 -0.14 22.21 -11.54
CA GLY A 160 -1.02 22.24 -12.71
C GLY A 160 -1.19 20.89 -13.41
N SER A 161 -0.62 19.80 -12.88
CA SER A 161 -0.73 18.47 -13.50
C SER A 161 -2.04 17.75 -13.18
N LEU A 162 -2.65 18.03 -12.02
CA LEU A 162 -3.95 17.48 -11.65
C LEU A 162 -5.04 18.00 -12.57
N MET A 163 -5.59 17.10 -13.37
CA MET A 163 -6.64 17.40 -14.34
C MET A 163 -7.70 16.30 -14.33
N ALA A 164 -8.95 16.70 -14.26
CA ALA A 164 -10.09 15.83 -14.46
C ALA A 164 -11.20 16.62 -15.15
N LYS A 165 -12.10 15.93 -15.86
CA LYS A 165 -13.29 16.58 -16.44
C LYS A 165 -14.16 17.15 -15.30
N ASN A 166 -14.82 18.28 -15.53
CA ASN A 166 -15.73 18.91 -14.57
C ASN A 166 -15.11 19.31 -13.22
N MET A 167 -13.77 19.31 -13.10
CA MET A 167 -13.03 19.72 -11.91
C MET A 167 -12.69 21.22 -11.96
N ASP A 168 -12.73 21.88 -10.81
CA ASP A 168 -12.20 23.22 -10.61
C ASP A 168 -10.73 23.17 -10.16
N ASN A 169 -9.83 23.12 -11.13
CA ASN A 169 -8.39 23.02 -10.90
C ASN A 169 -7.82 24.20 -10.08
N LEU A 170 -8.51 25.34 -9.99
CA LEU A 170 -8.04 26.50 -9.21
C LEU A 170 -8.31 26.37 -7.72
N SER A 171 -9.19 25.45 -7.34
CA SER A 171 -9.57 25.20 -5.95
C SER A 171 -8.90 23.96 -5.35
N THR A 172 -8.03 23.31 -6.12
CA THR A 172 -7.29 22.13 -5.68
C THR A 172 -6.33 22.49 -4.54
N ILE A 173 -6.41 21.76 -3.44
CA ILE A 173 -5.49 21.88 -2.31
C ILE A 173 -4.79 20.53 -2.12
N LEU A 174 -3.46 20.55 -2.11
CA LEU A 174 -2.64 19.41 -1.75
C LEU A 174 -2.40 19.42 -0.25
N TYR A 175 -2.49 18.26 0.38
CA TYR A 175 -2.09 18.06 1.76
C TYR A 175 -1.01 16.99 1.83
N GLN A 176 -0.12 17.16 2.80
CA GLN A 176 0.87 16.18 3.16
C GLN A 176 0.95 16.07 4.67
N ASP A 177 1.14 14.85 5.17
CA ASP A 177 1.39 14.59 6.59
C ASP A 177 2.89 14.45 6.89
N ASN A 178 3.23 14.19 8.15
CA ASN A 178 4.62 13.96 8.59
C ASN A 178 5.23 12.64 8.10
N PHE A 179 4.44 11.74 7.51
CA PHE A 179 4.90 10.50 6.89
C PHE A 179 5.00 10.60 5.36
N ASN A 180 4.66 11.75 4.77
CA ASN A 180 4.52 11.97 3.32
C ASN A 180 3.33 11.21 2.67
N CYS A 181 2.27 10.88 3.41
CA CYS A 181 0.97 10.56 2.80
C CYS A 181 0.45 11.82 2.09
N THR A 182 -0.17 11.65 0.92
CA THR A 182 -0.67 12.76 0.13
C THR A 182 -2.17 12.65 -0.04
N THR A 183 -2.87 13.70 0.36
CA THR A 183 -4.31 13.86 0.18
C THR A 183 -4.56 15.07 -0.71
N VAL A 184 -5.59 15.04 -1.55
CA VAL A 184 -6.01 16.18 -2.35
C VAL A 184 -7.47 16.51 -2.11
N ASP A 185 -7.77 17.79 -1.98
CA ASP A 185 -9.14 18.30 -2.08
C ASP A 185 -9.40 18.68 -3.54
N LEU A 186 -10.40 18.05 -4.15
CA LEU A 186 -10.81 18.25 -5.53
C LEU A 186 -12.27 18.69 -5.56
N ASN A 187 -12.53 19.85 -6.17
CA ASN A 187 -13.89 20.38 -6.29
C ASN A 187 -14.49 20.05 -7.66
N PHE A 188 -15.63 19.37 -7.69
CA PHE A 188 -16.30 18.96 -8.92
C PHE A 188 -17.65 19.66 -9.09
N TYR A 189 -17.98 20.01 -10.34
CA TYR A 189 -19.25 20.64 -10.70
C TYR A 189 -20.36 19.63 -11.06
N ASP A 190 -20.00 18.36 -11.24
CA ASP A 190 -20.87 17.26 -11.63
C ASP A 190 -20.40 15.98 -10.91
N SER A 191 -21.32 15.04 -10.70
CA SER A 191 -21.06 13.74 -10.09
C SER A 191 -20.86 12.62 -11.13
N GLY A 192 -20.67 12.98 -12.40
CA GLY A 192 -20.32 12.01 -13.43
C GLY A 192 -18.89 11.48 -13.23
N ASP A 193 -18.67 10.19 -13.50
CA ASP A 193 -17.35 9.58 -13.45
C ASP A 193 -16.33 10.32 -14.33
N VAL A 194 -15.10 10.37 -13.83
CA VAL A 194 -13.99 11.03 -14.51
C VAL A 194 -12.70 10.21 -14.35
N ASN A 195 -11.76 10.40 -15.27
CA ASN A 195 -10.38 10.03 -15.04
C ASN A 195 -9.61 11.27 -14.63
N MET A 196 -9.01 11.23 -13.45
CA MET A 196 -8.05 12.22 -13.02
C MET A 196 -6.66 11.81 -13.51
N SER A 197 -5.99 12.70 -14.23
CA SER A 197 -4.57 12.57 -14.54
C SER A 197 -3.75 13.50 -13.65
N TYR A 198 -2.53 13.09 -13.33
CA TYR A 198 -1.54 13.93 -12.69
C TYR A 198 -0.12 13.42 -12.93
N GLU A 199 0.84 14.30 -12.67
CA GLU A 199 2.25 14.01 -12.84
C GLU A 199 2.96 14.13 -11.50
N LEU A 200 3.86 13.20 -11.24
CA LEU A 200 4.67 13.21 -10.03
C LEU A 200 6.08 12.67 -10.29
N PHE A 201 6.99 12.99 -9.40
CA PHE A 201 8.26 12.28 -9.27
C PHE A 201 8.54 12.00 -7.80
N GLY A 202 9.55 11.18 -7.52
CA GLY A 202 9.90 10.79 -6.16
C GLY A 202 11.39 10.65 -5.96
N LEU A 203 11.82 10.71 -4.70
CA LEU A 203 13.20 10.40 -4.35
C LEU A 203 13.48 8.91 -4.45
N ASN A 204 14.76 8.57 -4.53
CA ASN A 204 15.19 7.18 -4.51
C ASN A 204 14.81 6.51 -3.19
N LEU A 205 14.51 5.21 -3.25
CA LEU A 205 14.29 4.40 -2.06
C LEU A 205 15.50 4.50 -1.11
N PRO A 206 15.29 4.53 0.22
CA PRO A 206 16.38 4.54 1.18
C PRO A 206 17.30 3.34 0.97
N THR A 207 18.61 3.54 1.08
CA THR A 207 19.58 2.45 1.02
C THR A 207 19.45 1.55 2.25
N ASN A 208 19.94 0.31 2.13
CA ASN A 208 20.03 -0.62 3.27
C ASN A 208 20.73 0.01 4.48
N ASP A 209 21.77 0.82 4.27
CA ASP A 209 22.49 1.51 5.34
C ASP A 209 21.63 2.58 6.01
N GLN A 210 20.85 3.33 5.23
CA GLN A 210 19.90 4.32 5.76
C GLN A 210 18.82 3.64 6.59
N ILE A 211 18.19 2.58 6.07
CA ILE A 211 17.16 1.82 6.79
C ILE A 211 17.74 1.23 8.08
N ASN A 212 18.92 0.62 8.00
CA ASN A 212 19.57 0.05 9.17
C ASN A 212 19.88 1.12 10.24
N SER A 213 20.29 2.32 9.82
CA SER A 213 20.60 3.43 10.73
C SER A 213 19.38 4.00 11.46
N SER A 214 18.18 3.88 10.88
CA SER A 214 16.92 4.31 11.49
C SER A 214 16.18 3.18 12.19
N ALA A 215 16.52 1.92 11.92
CA ALA A 215 15.85 0.76 12.49
C ALA A 215 16.16 0.62 13.99
N ILE A 216 15.10 0.55 14.80
CA ILE A 216 15.22 0.27 16.24
C ILE A 216 15.21 -1.23 16.52
N HIS A 217 15.57 -1.60 17.75
CA HIS A 217 15.55 -2.99 18.18
C HIS A 217 14.10 -3.49 18.36
N ALA A 218 13.84 -4.77 18.07
CA ALA A 218 12.49 -5.36 18.15
C ALA A 218 11.87 -5.31 19.56
N SER A 219 12.69 -5.15 20.61
CA SER A 219 12.20 -4.98 21.99
C SER A 219 11.38 -3.72 22.22
N TYR A 220 11.43 -2.75 21.30
CA TYR A 220 10.61 -1.55 21.35
C TYR A 220 9.19 -1.77 20.80
N THR A 221 8.92 -2.91 20.15
CA THR A 221 7.56 -3.26 19.70
C THR A 221 6.65 -3.49 20.92
N PRO A 222 5.45 -2.87 20.98
CA PRO A 222 4.50 -3.10 22.06
C PRO A 222 4.16 -4.59 22.27
N LEU A 223 3.95 -5.00 23.53
CA LEU A 223 3.72 -6.41 23.88
C LEU A 223 2.43 -6.97 23.26
N SER A 224 1.40 -6.14 23.09
CA SER A 224 0.16 -6.52 22.40
C SER A 224 0.43 -6.93 20.95
N ILE A 225 1.23 -6.16 20.22
CA ILE A 225 1.64 -6.46 18.84
C ILE A 225 2.52 -7.73 18.81
N GLN A 226 3.48 -7.84 19.73
CA GLN A 226 4.30 -9.06 19.84
C GLN A 226 3.43 -10.30 20.06
N ASN A 227 2.41 -10.22 20.91
CA ASN A 227 1.52 -11.34 21.20
C ASN A 227 0.68 -11.77 19.98
N ILE A 228 0.38 -10.86 19.06
CA ILE A 228 -0.35 -11.18 17.83
C ILE A 228 0.58 -11.91 16.85
N PHE A 229 1.77 -11.36 16.59
CA PHE A 229 2.63 -11.81 15.49
C PHE A 229 3.72 -12.83 15.87
N LEU A 230 4.03 -12.99 17.17
CA LEU A 230 5.09 -13.88 17.65
C LEU A 230 4.56 -15.13 18.37
N GLN A 231 3.24 -15.35 18.38
CA GLN A 231 2.67 -16.55 19.00
C GLN A 231 2.47 -17.67 17.98
N LEU A 232 3.18 -18.78 18.17
CA LEU A 232 2.84 -20.06 17.55
C LEU A 232 1.93 -20.83 18.52
N PRO A 233 0.68 -21.16 18.16
CA PRO A 233 -0.20 -21.92 19.03
C PRO A 233 0.35 -23.34 19.28
N PRO A 234 0.22 -23.92 20.49
CA PRO A 234 -0.22 -23.29 21.75
C PRO A 234 0.93 -22.57 22.50
N SER A 235 2.19 -22.81 22.12
CA SER A 235 3.35 -21.97 22.42
C SER A 235 4.48 -22.30 21.46
N ILE A 236 5.46 -21.40 21.29
CA ILE A 236 6.64 -21.65 20.44
C ILE A 236 7.31 -22.97 20.83
N GLN A 237 7.57 -23.22 22.12
CA GLN A 237 8.19 -24.47 22.57
C GLN A 237 7.39 -25.71 22.18
N VAL A 238 6.06 -25.68 22.30
CA VAL A 238 5.22 -26.84 21.95
C VAL A 238 5.19 -27.04 20.43
N TYR A 239 5.04 -25.97 19.65
CA TYR A 239 5.05 -26.04 18.20
C TYR A 239 6.38 -26.62 17.68
N LEU A 240 7.50 -26.11 18.20
CA LEU A 240 8.84 -26.57 17.89
C LEU A 240 9.07 -28.05 18.27
N ALA A 241 8.55 -28.49 19.41
CA ALA A 241 8.63 -29.89 19.83
C ALA A 241 7.86 -30.84 18.90
N ASN A 242 6.72 -30.37 18.36
CA ASN A 242 5.88 -31.15 17.46
C ASN A 242 6.34 -31.10 15.99
N ASN A 243 7.16 -30.12 15.60
CA ASN A 243 7.61 -29.89 14.23
C ASN A 243 9.15 -29.94 14.11
N PRO A 244 9.77 -31.13 14.12
CA PRO A 244 11.24 -31.28 14.18
C PRO A 244 11.99 -30.75 12.96
N PHE A 245 11.34 -30.64 11.80
CA PHE A 245 11.94 -30.00 10.62
C PHE A 245 12.04 -28.49 10.81
N VAL A 246 10.97 -27.85 11.29
CA VAL A 246 10.96 -26.42 11.64
C VAL A 246 11.92 -26.11 12.79
N TYR A 247 12.10 -27.06 13.73
CA TYR A 247 13.01 -26.89 14.86
C TYR A 247 14.45 -26.58 14.47
N ASN A 248 14.99 -27.29 13.48
CA ASN A 248 16.37 -27.11 13.06
C ASN A 248 16.56 -25.75 12.37
N ASP A 249 15.61 -25.37 11.53
CA ASP A 249 15.61 -24.06 10.87
C ASP A 249 15.48 -22.93 11.88
N TYR A 250 14.58 -23.07 12.85
CA TYR A 250 14.40 -22.12 13.93
C TYR A 250 15.69 -21.93 14.75
N LEU A 251 16.36 -23.01 15.14
CA LEU A 251 17.62 -22.91 15.90
C LEU A 251 18.74 -22.25 15.08
N ALA A 252 18.86 -22.60 13.79
CA ALA A 252 19.88 -22.02 12.93
C ALA A 252 19.67 -20.50 12.77
N LEU A 253 18.43 -20.08 12.54
CA LEU A 253 18.03 -18.67 12.49
C LEU A 253 18.28 -17.96 13.82
N ASN A 254 17.77 -18.50 14.92
CA ASN A 254 17.86 -17.88 16.25
C ASN A 254 19.32 -17.72 16.71
N ASN A 255 20.19 -18.69 16.41
CA ASN A 255 21.62 -18.60 16.73
C ASN A 255 22.37 -17.57 15.86
N SER A 256 21.83 -17.20 14.69
CA SER A 256 22.42 -16.19 13.82
C SER A 256 22.11 -14.77 14.27
N ILE A 257 21.02 -14.58 15.03
CA ILE A 257 20.55 -13.28 15.52
C ILE A 257 21.31 -12.91 16.79
N LEU A 258 21.91 -11.72 16.81
CA LEU A 258 22.66 -11.20 17.95
C LEU A 258 21.79 -10.23 18.77
N PRO A 259 22.04 -10.10 20.09
CA PRO A 259 21.23 -9.23 20.96
C PRO A 259 21.21 -7.73 20.59
N ASN A 260 22.17 -7.27 19.79
CA ASN A 260 22.28 -5.87 19.38
C ASN A 260 21.91 -5.66 17.90
N ASP A 261 21.41 -6.69 17.22
CA ASP A 261 20.95 -6.54 15.84
C ASP A 261 19.72 -5.63 15.79
N SER A 262 19.72 -4.65 14.89
CA SER A 262 18.52 -3.89 14.57
C SER A 262 17.47 -4.81 13.93
N ALA A 263 16.20 -4.39 13.92
CA ALA A 263 15.15 -5.13 13.22
C ALA A 263 15.51 -5.37 11.73
N PHE A 264 16.20 -4.43 11.08
CA PHE A 264 16.68 -4.59 9.71
C PHE A 264 17.71 -5.72 9.58
N ILE A 265 18.70 -5.79 10.47
CA ILE A 265 19.72 -6.85 10.44
C ILE A 265 19.07 -8.21 10.68
N VAL A 266 18.14 -8.29 11.64
CA VAL A 266 17.38 -9.52 11.93
C VAL A 266 16.61 -9.97 10.69
N ALA A 267 15.82 -9.08 10.07
CA ALA A 267 15.06 -9.38 8.86
C ALA A 267 15.96 -9.81 7.69
N ASN A 268 17.12 -9.18 7.52
CA ASN A 268 18.07 -9.53 6.47
C ASN A 268 18.69 -10.93 6.71
N LYS A 269 19.01 -11.28 7.96
CA LYS A 269 19.48 -12.63 8.33
C LYS A 269 18.42 -13.69 8.03
N ILE A 270 17.16 -13.40 8.39
CA ILE A 270 16.02 -14.28 8.10
C ILE A 270 15.86 -14.48 6.59
N ARG A 271 15.80 -13.40 5.81
CA ARG A 271 15.66 -13.45 4.35
C ARG A 271 16.79 -14.26 3.71
N ASN A 272 18.05 -13.98 4.06
CA ASN A 272 19.20 -14.66 3.47
C ASN A 272 19.21 -16.15 3.82
N TYR A 273 18.81 -16.51 5.03
CA TYR A 273 18.63 -17.92 5.41
C TYR A 273 17.55 -18.59 4.56
N LEU A 274 16.37 -17.96 4.43
CA LEU A 274 15.27 -18.50 3.66
C LEU A 274 15.64 -18.69 2.18
N GLN A 275 16.29 -17.71 1.56
CA GLN A 275 16.74 -17.79 0.17
C GLN A 275 17.82 -18.85 -0.06
N TYR A 276 18.64 -19.13 0.95
CA TYR A 276 19.70 -20.12 0.85
C TYR A 276 19.19 -21.55 1.08
N GLN A 277 18.26 -21.73 2.02
CA GLN A 277 17.78 -23.06 2.43
C GLN A 277 16.54 -23.53 1.67
N PHE A 278 15.73 -22.61 1.16
CA PHE A 278 14.48 -22.92 0.48
C PHE A 278 14.54 -22.48 -0.97
N THR A 279 14.07 -23.36 -1.86
CA THR A 279 13.79 -22.97 -3.25
C THR A 279 12.35 -22.50 -3.29
N LEU A 280 12.15 -21.20 -3.53
CA LEU A 280 10.81 -20.69 -3.80
C LEU A 280 10.38 -21.20 -5.18
N PRO A 281 9.20 -21.83 -5.30
CA PRO A 281 8.71 -22.26 -6.60
C PRO A 281 8.51 -21.03 -7.50
N SER A 282 8.92 -21.13 -8.76
CA SER A 282 8.80 -20.05 -9.74
C SER A 282 7.38 -19.89 -10.31
N ASP A 283 6.48 -20.82 -9.98
CA ASP A 283 5.10 -20.87 -10.43
C ASP A 283 4.17 -21.04 -9.22
N LEU A 284 3.16 -20.18 -9.10
CA LEU A 284 2.13 -20.25 -8.06
C LEU A 284 1.40 -21.61 -8.06
N SER A 285 1.27 -22.28 -9.21
CA SER A 285 0.67 -23.61 -9.31
C SER A 285 1.48 -24.71 -8.61
N SER A 286 2.74 -24.43 -8.27
CA SER A 286 3.65 -25.34 -7.57
C SER A 286 3.79 -25.05 -6.07
N TYR A 287 3.04 -24.08 -5.54
CA TYR A 287 2.81 -24.00 -4.10
C TYR A 287 1.94 -25.18 -3.68
N THR A 288 2.55 -26.18 -3.04
CA THR A 288 1.79 -27.12 -2.23
C THR A 288 1.26 -26.35 -1.01
N THR A 289 -0.05 -26.36 -0.82
CA THR A 289 -0.65 -25.89 0.45
C THR A 289 0.07 -26.56 1.62
N ALA A 290 0.19 -25.84 2.74
CA ALA A 290 0.74 -26.41 3.96
C ALA A 290 0.04 -27.76 4.23
N PRO A 291 0.77 -28.80 4.67
CA PRO A 291 0.17 -30.10 4.94
C PRO A 291 -1.06 -29.91 5.82
N GLN A 292 -2.23 -30.32 5.32
CA GLN A 292 -3.42 -30.39 6.17
C GLN A 292 -3.13 -31.45 7.24
N GLU A 293 -3.09 -31.03 8.51
CA GLU A 293 -3.17 -31.96 9.63
C GLU A 293 -4.51 -32.70 9.65
#